data_AF-A0AAX1DTC6-F1
#
_entry.id   AF-A0AAX1DTC6-F1
#
_cell.length_a   1.000
_cell.length_b   1.000
_cell.length_c   1.000
_cell.angle_alpha   90.00
_cell.angle_beta   90.00
_cell.angle_gamma   90.00
#
_symmetry.space_group_name_H-M   'P 1'
#
loop_
_entity.id
_entity.type
_entity.pdbx_description
1 polymer ?
#
loop_
_entity_poly.entity_id
_entity_poly.type
_entity_poly.pdbx_seq_one_letter_code
_entity_poly.pdbx_strand_id
1 'polypeptide(L)'
;MTRALLLAIGLSLAGSAFAGSINGSIGARLVIYSRCEINTANGQPAPQVNCGRQASAQPRVTHSQIQSQGSVKQSNRLVTIEW
;
A
#
# COMPACT_ATOMS: atom_id res chain seq x y z
N MET A 1 -35.13 45.46 -29.61
CA MET A 1 -33.77 45.98 -29.34
C MET A 1 -33.29 45.69 -27.92
N THR A 2 -34.08 45.97 -26.88
CA THR A 2 -33.71 45.78 -25.45
C THR A 2 -33.38 44.33 -25.06
N ARG A 3 -34.12 43.33 -25.58
CA ARG A 3 -33.88 41.91 -25.28
C ARG A 3 -32.52 41.41 -25.74
N ALA A 4 -32.07 41.83 -26.92
CA ALA A 4 -30.76 41.48 -27.46
C ALA A 4 -29.63 42.14 -26.66
N LEU A 5 -29.86 43.37 -26.19
CA LEU A 5 -28.93 44.09 -25.32
C LEU A 5 -28.77 43.40 -23.96
N LEU A 6 -29.87 42.97 -23.35
CA LEU A 6 -29.86 42.22 -22.09
C LEU A 6 -29.15 40.87 -22.23
N LEU A 7 -29.36 40.17 -23.36
CA LEU A 7 -28.63 38.94 -23.66
C LEU A 7 -27.12 39.21 -23.78
N ALA A 8 -26.73 40.22 -24.56
CA ALA A 8 -25.31 40.56 -24.75
C ALA A 8 -24.63 40.91 -23.42
N ILE A 9 -25.30 41.67 -22.55
CA ILE A 9 -24.80 42.01 -21.21
C ILE A 9 -24.69 40.75 -20.35
N GLY A 10 -25.71 39.88 -20.35
CA GLY A 10 -25.67 38.62 -19.61
C GLY A 10 -24.56 37.68 -20.06
N LEU A 11 -24.33 37.57 -21.37
CA LEU A 11 -23.24 36.78 -21.97
C LEU A 11 -21.86 37.36 -21.63
N SER A 12 -21.71 38.69 -21.57
CA SER A 12 -20.43 39.31 -21.16
C SER A 12 -20.08 39.08 -19.68
N LEU A 13 -21.07 38.92 -18.80
CA LEU A 13 -20.88 38.65 -17.37
C LEU A 13 -20.60 37.17 -17.07
N ALA A 14 -21.05 36.26 -17.93
CA ALA A 14 -20.79 34.82 -17.81
C ALA A 14 -19.34 34.43 -18.17
N GLY A 15 -18.62 35.28 -18.91
CA GLY A 15 -17.22 35.04 -19.32
C GLY A 15 -16.23 35.00 -18.16
N SER A 16 -16.59 35.55 -16.99
CA SER A 16 -15.82 35.49 -15.74
C SER A 16 -16.42 34.53 -14.72
N ALA A 17 -17.13 33.48 -15.16
CA ALA A 17 -17.39 32.34 -14.32
C ALA A 17 -16.03 31.73 -13.95
N PHE A 18 -15.51 32.11 -12.77
CA PHE A 18 -14.24 31.65 -12.24
C PHE A 18 -14.16 30.14 -12.38
N ALA A 19 -13.32 29.67 -13.31
CA ALA A 19 -12.89 28.29 -13.32
C ALA A 19 -12.18 28.09 -11.98
N GLY A 20 -12.87 27.45 -11.02
CA GLY A 20 -12.29 27.09 -9.74
C GLY A 20 -11.09 26.20 -10.01
N SER A 21 -9.89 26.76 -9.94
CA SER A 21 -8.66 26.02 -10.17
C SER A 21 -8.46 25.08 -8.99
N ILE A 22 -8.62 23.77 -9.19
CA ILE A 22 -8.25 22.77 -8.19
C ILE A 22 -6.73 22.64 -8.23
N ASN A 23 -6.03 23.64 -7.66
CA ASN A 23 -4.58 23.68 -7.60
C ASN A 23 -4.11 23.04 -6.30
N GLY A 24 -3.07 22.21 -6.39
CA GLY A 24 -2.43 21.56 -5.25
C GLY A 24 -1.23 20.75 -5.71
N SER A 25 -0.39 20.35 -4.77
CA SER A 25 0.77 19.49 -5.03
C SER A 25 0.62 18.18 -4.28
N ILE A 26 0.83 17.05 -4.97
CA ILE A 26 0.94 15.75 -4.33
C ILE A 26 2.41 15.46 -4.09
N GLY A 27 2.81 15.47 -2.82
CA GLY A 27 4.12 14.95 -2.42
C GLY A 27 4.04 13.44 -2.29
N ALA A 28 4.76 12.70 -3.14
CA ALA A 28 4.93 11.27 -3.02
C ALA A 28 6.38 10.92 -2.72
N ARG A 29 6.60 9.92 -1.86
CA ARG A 29 7.93 9.40 -1.55
C ARG A 29 7.93 7.88 -1.71
N LEU A 30 8.78 7.39 -2.61
CA LEU A 30 9.06 5.97 -2.75
C LEU A 30 10.24 5.59 -1.87
N VAL A 31 10.08 4.56 -1.05
CA VAL A 31 11.15 3.95 -0.27
C VAL A 31 11.37 2.54 -0.80
N ILE A 32 12.56 2.28 -1.34
CA ILE A 32 12.98 0.94 -1.77
C ILE A 32 13.94 0.42 -0.72
N TYR A 33 13.57 -0.68 -0.08
CA TYR A 33 14.45 -1.37 0.86
C TYR A 33 15.41 -2.30 0.12
N SER A 34 16.60 -2.52 0.69
CA SER A 34 17.51 -3.56 0.24
C SER A 34 16.91 -4.95 0.46
N ARG A 35 17.45 -5.96 -0.23
CA ARG A 35 17.03 -7.36 -0.02
C ARG A 35 17.22 -7.77 1.45
N CYS A 36 16.29 -8.56 1.98
CA CYS A 36 16.39 -9.14 3.31
C CYS A 36 17.19 -10.45 3.27
N GLU A 37 17.90 -10.75 4.34
CA GLU A 37 18.51 -12.05 4.57
C GLU A 37 17.50 -12.98 5.23
N ILE A 38 17.38 -14.20 4.72
CA ILE A 38 16.49 -15.22 5.25
C ILE A 38 17.34 -16.43 5.65
N ASN A 39 17.30 -16.79 6.93
CA ASN A 39 18.00 -17.94 7.46
C ASN A 39 17.02 -19.01 7.94
N THR A 40 17.10 -20.19 7.33
CA THR A 40 16.35 -21.40 7.70
C THR A 40 17.29 -22.40 8.37
N ALA A 41 17.78 -22.07 9.57
CA ALA A 41 18.64 -22.97 10.33
C ALA A 41 17.84 -24.17 10.87
N ASN A 42 18.45 -25.36 10.82
CA ASN A 42 17.86 -26.57 11.39
C ASN A 42 17.61 -26.39 12.90
N GLY A 43 16.39 -26.71 13.35
CA GLY A 43 15.97 -26.57 14.75
C GLY A 43 15.32 -25.23 15.10
N GLN A 44 15.32 -24.24 14.19
CA GLN A 44 14.53 -23.02 14.38
C GLN A 44 13.05 -23.28 14.07
N PRO A 45 12.12 -22.77 14.90
CA PRO A 45 10.70 -22.90 14.65
C PRO A 45 10.22 -22.14 13.40
N ALA A 46 10.88 -21.04 13.05
CA ALA A 46 10.51 -20.20 11.93
C ALA A 46 11.78 -19.62 11.28
N PRO A 47 11.74 -19.24 9.99
CA PRO A 47 12.85 -18.55 9.36
C PRO A 47 13.13 -17.25 10.09
N GLN A 48 14.41 -16.97 10.31
CA GLN A 48 14.84 -15.65 10.74
C GLN A 48 14.97 -14.77 9.51
N VAL A 49 14.22 -13.67 9.48
CA VAL A 49 14.28 -12.69 8.41
C VAL A 49 14.94 -11.44 8.98
N ASN A 50 15.94 -10.89 8.29
CA ASN A 50 16.59 -9.65 8.67
C ASN A 50 16.60 -8.69 7.47
N CYS A 51 15.84 -7.60 7.56
CA CYS A 51 15.79 -6.56 6.53
C CYS A 51 16.67 -5.34 6.88
N GLY A 52 17.66 -5.52 7.76
CA GLY A 52 18.54 -4.47 8.25
C GLY A 52 17.90 -3.62 9.35
N ARG A 53 18.30 -2.35 9.46
CA ARG A 53 17.80 -1.41 10.49
C ARG A 53 16.43 -0.79 10.19
N GLN A 54 15.68 -1.35 9.24
CA GLN A 54 14.44 -0.77 8.73
C GLN A 54 13.24 -1.54 9.28
N ALA A 55 12.66 -1.04 10.38
CA ALA A 55 11.55 -1.69 11.06
C ALA A 55 10.31 -1.87 10.16
N SER A 56 10.04 -0.90 9.28
CA SER A 56 8.93 -0.97 8.32
C SER A 56 9.16 -1.94 7.17
N ALA A 57 10.36 -2.48 7.01
CA ALA A 57 10.67 -3.53 6.05
C ALA A 57 10.66 -4.93 6.71
N GLN A 58 10.70 -4.99 8.04
CA GLN A 58 10.83 -6.22 8.80
C GLN A 58 9.46 -6.92 8.85
N PRO A 59 9.32 -8.10 8.23
CA PRO A 59 8.03 -8.78 8.22
C PRO A 59 7.71 -9.38 9.58
N ARG A 60 6.41 -9.54 9.82
CA ARG A 60 5.92 -10.37 10.91
C ARG A 60 5.97 -11.83 10.47
N VAL A 61 6.66 -12.65 11.26
CA VAL A 61 6.78 -14.09 11.02
C VAL A 61 5.98 -14.83 12.07
N THR A 62 4.98 -15.59 11.64
CA THR A 62 4.16 -16.42 12.53
C THR A 62 4.25 -17.88 12.15
N HIS A 63 3.94 -18.75 13.10
CA HIS A 63 3.92 -20.19 12.88
C HIS A 63 2.74 -20.83 13.59
N SER A 64 2.17 -21.86 12.97
CA SER A 64 1.15 -22.70 13.58
C SER A 64 1.35 -24.16 13.19
N GLN A 65 0.90 -25.06 14.07
CA GLN A 65 0.81 -26.48 13.73
C GLN A 65 -0.47 -26.71 12.94
N ILE A 66 -0.35 -27.38 11.79
CA ILE A 66 -1.50 -27.85 11.06
C ILE A 66 -1.86 -29.21 11.65
N GLN A 67 -3.10 -29.38 12.10
CA GLN A 67 -3.57 -30.68 12.58
C GLN A 67 -3.35 -31.73 11.49
N SER A 68 -2.70 -32.83 11.87
CA SER A 68 -2.47 -33.98 11.00
C SER A 68 -3.82 -34.56 10.55
N GLN A 69 -4.19 -34.37 9.28
CA GLN A 69 -5.27 -35.14 8.68
C GLN A 69 -4.73 -36.50 8.21
N GLY A 70 -5.23 -37.58 8.81
CA GLY A 70 -4.92 -38.96 8.42
C GLY A 70 -3.79 -39.63 9.21
N SER A 71 -3.44 -40.85 8.76
CA SER A 71 -2.50 -41.79 9.41
C SER A 71 -1.02 -41.34 9.36
N VAL A 72 -0.71 -40.28 8.61
CA VAL A 72 0.66 -39.83 8.41
C VAL A 72 1.09 -38.98 9.61
N LYS A 73 1.98 -39.50 10.46
CA LYS A 73 2.64 -38.78 11.56
C LYS A 73 3.62 -37.69 11.06
N GLN A 74 3.28 -36.92 10.03
CA GLN A 74 4.04 -35.73 9.67
C GLN A 74 3.45 -34.53 10.40
N SER A 75 4.24 -33.94 11.29
CA SER A 75 3.93 -32.64 11.89
C SER A 75 4.07 -31.57 10.80
N ASN A 76 2.98 -31.31 10.08
CA ASN A 76 2.93 -30.23 9.12
C ASN A 76 2.84 -28.90 9.85
N ARG A 77 3.70 -27.96 9.46
CA ARG A 77 3.78 -26.64 10.05
C ARG A 77 3.45 -25.60 8.99
N LEU A 78 2.58 -24.66 9.34
CA LEU A 78 2.35 -23.46 8.56
C LEU A 78 3.28 -22.36 9.07
N VAL A 79 4.00 -21.74 8.15
CA VAL A 79 4.81 -20.55 8.42
C VAL A 79 4.27 -19.43 7.53
N THR A 80 3.92 -18.30 8.14
CA THR A 80 3.38 -17.13 7.44
C THR A 80 4.32 -15.95 7.62
N ILE A 81 4.62 -15.27 6.51
CA ILE A 81 5.47 -14.07 6.46
C ILE A 81 4.62 -12.95 5.85
N GLU A 82 4.36 -11.89 6.61
CA GLU A 82 3.50 -10.76 6.23
C GLU A 82 4.20 -9.40 6.41
N TRP A 83 3.93 -8.44 5.52
CA TRP A 83 4.47 -7.07 5.50
C TRP A 83 3.36 -6.04 5.68
#